data_AF-A0AAN5DH07-F1
#
_entry.id   AF-A0AAN5DH07-F1
#
_cell.length_a   1.000
_cell.length_b   1.000
_cell.length_c   1.000
_cell.angle_alpha   90.00
_cell.angle_beta   90.00
_cell.angle_gamma   90.00
#
_symmetry.space_group_name_H-M   'P 1'
#
loop_
_entity.id
_entity.type
_entity.pdbx_description
1 polymer ?
#
loop_
_entity_poly.entity_id
_entity_poly.type
_entity_poly.pdbx_seq_one_letter_code
_entity_poly.pdbx_strand_id
1 'polypeptide(L)'
;ENVHPNLKHNFFGYTMWGMFSRDEGPDARTISTKNLYGVHPFYLLVEEDDAAHGVLFLNSNAQDVTNFSISHDLTPNLTDVTIFP
;
A
#
# COMPACT_ATOMS: atom_id res chain seq x y z
N GLU A 1 -6.24 5.65 2.14
CA GLU A 1 -7.34 4.75 2.52
C GLU A 1 -7.95 4.26 1.23
N ASN A 2 -8.08 2.94 1.10
CA ASN A 2 -8.54 2.26 -0.10
C ASN A 2 -9.29 0.99 0.33
N VAL A 3 -9.97 0.32 -0.60
CA VAL A 3 -10.61 -0.97 -0.32
C VAL A 3 -9.62 -2.10 -0.57
N HIS A 4 -9.17 -2.75 0.50
CA HIS A 4 -8.28 -3.91 0.42
C HIS A 4 -9.07 -5.20 0.66
N PRO A 5 -8.99 -6.22 -0.23
CA PRO A 5 -9.73 -7.46 -0.06
C PRO A 5 -9.18 -8.36 1.05
N ASN A 6 -7.91 -8.17 1.42
CA ASN A 6 -7.22 -8.94 2.46
C ASN A 6 -6.34 -8.00 3.29
N LEU A 7 -6.11 -8.34 4.55
CA LEU A 7 -5.19 -7.61 5.43
C LEU A 7 -3.73 -7.73 4.95
N LYS A 8 -3.31 -8.93 4.53
CA LYS A 8 -2.00 -9.17 3.93
C LYS A 8 -2.01 -8.69 2.48
N HIS A 9 -1.13 -7.75 2.16
CA HIS A 9 -0.95 -7.24 0.82
C HIS A 9 -0.38 -8.30 -0.13
N ASN A 10 -0.88 -8.34 -1.36
CA ASN A 10 -0.31 -9.14 -2.44
C ASN A 10 0.77 -8.32 -3.17
N PHE A 11 1.98 -8.87 -3.27
CA PHE A 11 3.11 -8.24 -3.95
C PHE A 11 3.38 -8.81 -5.35
N PHE A 12 2.74 -9.91 -5.74
CA PHE A 12 2.97 -10.56 -7.05
C PHE A 12 2.10 -9.99 -8.18
N GLY A 13 1.09 -9.17 -7.85
CA GLY A 13 0.06 -8.74 -8.80
C GLY A 13 0.33 -7.43 -9.54
N TYR A 14 1.44 -6.73 -9.25
CA TYR A 14 1.69 -5.34 -9.66
C TYR A 14 0.47 -4.44 -9.42
N THR A 15 0.36 -3.86 -8.23
CA THR A 15 -0.81 -3.04 -7.88
C THR A 15 -0.38 -1.73 -7.27
N MET A 16 -0.91 -0.64 -7.82
CA MET A 16 -0.67 0.71 -7.33
C MET A 16 -1.84 1.18 -6.48
N TRP A 17 -1.57 1.72 -5.30
CA TRP A 17 -2.57 2.29 -4.40
C TRP A 17 -2.34 3.79 -4.26
N GLY A 18 -3.24 4.57 -4.86
CA GLY A 18 -3.20 6.02 -4.74
C GLY A 18 -3.52 6.46 -3.31
N MET A 19 -2.76 7.44 -2.83
CA MET A 19 -2.89 8.03 -1.50
C MET A 19 -3.05 9.54 -1.62
N PHE A 20 -4.30 9.98 -1.62
CA PHE A 20 -4.69 11.38 -1.54
C PHE A 20 -6.14 11.43 -1.04
N SER A 21 -6.51 12.36 -0.16
CA SER A 21 -7.88 12.39 0.36
C SER A 21 -8.87 12.75 -0.76
N ARG A 22 -9.93 11.96 -0.90
CA ARG A 22 -10.95 12.14 -1.93
C ARG A 22 -12.32 11.70 -1.42
N ASP A 23 -13.34 12.51 -1.72
CA ASP A 23 -14.73 12.13 -1.50
C ASP A 23 -15.15 11.09 -2.55
N GLU A 24 -14.99 9.82 -2.21
CA GLU A 24 -15.40 8.66 -3.00
C GLU A 24 -15.87 7.56 -2.06
N GLY A 25 -17.05 6.98 -2.35
CA GLY A 25 -17.56 5.86 -1.58
C GLY A 25 -16.78 4.56 -1.83
N PRO A 26 -16.62 3.67 -0.83
CA PRO A 26 -15.93 2.40 -1.01
C PRO A 26 -16.70 1.48 -1.96
N ASP A 27 -15.97 0.80 -2.85
CA ASP A 27 -16.50 -0.26 -3.71
C ASP A 27 -15.66 -1.53 -3.58
N ALA A 28 -16.26 -2.56 -3.01
CA ALA A 28 -15.64 -3.87 -2.75
C ALA A 28 -16.16 -4.98 -3.68
N ARG A 29 -16.96 -4.64 -4.70
CA ARG A 29 -17.52 -5.64 -5.64
C ARG A 29 -16.44 -6.25 -6.53
N THR A 30 -15.38 -5.48 -6.81
CA THR A 30 -14.19 -5.88 -7.56
C THR A 30 -12.94 -5.32 -6.88
N ILE A 31 -11.75 -5.67 -7.40
CA ILE A 31 -10.51 -4.99 -6.99
C ILE A 31 -10.60 -3.53 -7.46
N SER A 32 -10.61 -2.61 -6.50
CA SER A 32 -10.67 -1.16 -6.70
C SER A 32 -9.51 -0.50 -5.98
N THR A 33 -8.65 0.20 -6.72
CA THR A 33 -7.48 0.91 -6.19
C THR A 33 -7.74 2.40 -5.91
N LYS A 34 -9.01 2.83 -5.92
CA LYS A 34 -9.41 4.22 -5.69
C LYS A 34 -9.01 4.68 -4.29
N ASN A 35 -8.47 5.89 -4.21
CA ASN A 35 -8.27 6.61 -2.97
C ASN A 35 -9.60 7.12 -2.39
N LEU A 36 -9.74 7.05 -1.07
CA LEU A 36 -10.92 7.44 -0.31
C LEU A 36 -10.58 8.60 0.64
N TYR A 37 -11.26 8.69 1.77
CA TYR A 37 -11.27 9.85 2.67
C TYR A 37 -9.95 10.08 3.41
N GLY A 38 -9.34 9.02 3.95
CA GLY A 38 -8.11 9.11 4.74
C GLY A 38 -6.81 8.86 3.96
N VAL A 39 -5.69 9.33 4.50
CA VAL A 39 -4.32 8.99 4.03
C VAL A 39 -3.51 8.52 5.23
N HIS A 40 -3.07 7.26 5.20
CA HIS A 40 -2.33 6.61 6.28
C HIS A 40 -1.10 5.92 5.69
N PRO A 41 -0.01 6.66 5.45
CA PRO A 41 1.18 6.15 4.78
C PRO A 41 2.06 5.37 5.78
N PHE A 42 1.48 4.30 6.32
CA PHE A 42 2.10 3.41 7.30
C PHE A 42 1.87 1.96 6.87
N TYR A 43 2.89 1.13 6.99
CA TYR A 43 2.75 -0.31 6.84
C TYR A 43 3.44 -1.05 8.00
N LEU A 44 2.93 -2.25 8.28
CA LEU A 44 3.52 -3.21 9.21
C LEU A 44 4.04 -4.40 8.40
N LEU A 45 5.25 -4.86 8.69
CA LEU A 45 5.83 -6.07 8.15
C LEU A 45 6.09 -7.06 9.29
N VAL A 46 5.74 -8.32 9.05
CA VAL A 46 6.07 -9.45 9.93
C VAL A 46 7.15 -10.26 9.22
N GLU A 47 8.26 -10.49 9.92
CA GLU A 47 9.45 -11.17 9.42
C GLU A 47 9.33 -12.70 9.59
N GLU A 48 10.29 -13.45 9.07
CA GLU A 48 10.28 -14.93 9.12
C GLU A 48 10.46 -15.49 10.54
N ASP A 49 11.02 -14.69 11.45
CA ASP A 49 11.27 -15.04 12.85
C ASP A 49 10.17 -14.56 13.82
N ASP A 50 8.99 -14.23 13.28
CA ASP A 50 7.84 -13.64 13.99
C ASP A 50 8.12 -12.24 14.61
N ALA A 51 9.26 -11.62 14.33
CA ALA A 51 9.48 -10.21 14.64
C ALA A 51 8.61 -9.34 13.72
N ALA A 52 8.37 -8.09 14.14
CA ALA A 52 7.61 -7.14 13.34
C ALA A 52 8.20 -5.73 13.45
N HIS A 53 8.18 -5.01 12.34
CA HIS A 53 8.53 -3.60 12.28
C HIS A 53 7.49 -2.82 11.47
N GLY A 54 7.35 -1.54 11.78
CA GLY A 54 6.47 -0.63 11.06
C GLY A 54 7.24 0.55 10.49
N VAL A 55 6.83 1.03 9.32
CA VAL A 55 7.42 2.20 8.66
C VAL A 55 6.33 3.21 8.40
N LEU A 56 6.56 4.46 8.83
CA LEU A 56 5.70 5.61 8.59
C LEU A 56 6.41 6.57 7.65
N PHE A 57 5.77 6.92 6.53
CA PHE A 57 6.21 8.01 5.66
C PHE A 57 5.47 9.27 6.06
N LEU A 58 6.14 10.17 6.78
CA LEU A 58 5.53 11.44 7.16
C LEU A 58 5.48 12.39 5.95
N ASN A 59 4.47 12.19 5.10
CA ASN A 59 4.23 12.95 3.89
C ASN A 59 2.72 13.15 3.69
N SER A 60 2.32 14.40 3.39
CA SER A 60 0.92 14.78 3.15
C SER A 60 0.63 15.20 1.70
N ASN A 61 1.63 15.14 0.82
CA ASN A 61 1.41 15.37 -0.60
C ASN A 61 0.66 14.17 -1.20
N ALA A 62 0.16 14.35 -2.43
CA ALA A 62 -0.29 13.20 -3.19
C ALA A 62 0.88 12.23 -3.37
N GLN A 63 0.62 10.96 -3.13
CA GLN A 63 1.61 9.90 -3.27
C GLN A 63 0.93 8.59 -3.66
N ASP A 64 1.70 7.61 -4.07
CA ASP A 64 1.22 6.24 -4.28
C ASP A 64 2.20 5.23 -3.70
N VAL A 65 1.71 4.02 -3.50
CA VAL A 65 2.54 2.85 -3.18
C VAL A 65 2.32 1.79 -4.26
N THR A 66 3.42 1.24 -4.76
CA THR A 66 3.39 0.16 -5.73
C THR A 66 3.81 -1.15 -5.07
N ASN A 67 2.91 -2.12 -5.08
CA ASN A 67 3.19 -3.47 -4.62
C ASN A 67 3.68 -4.31 -5.80
N PHE A 68 4.96 -4.63 -5.81
CA PHE A 68 5.58 -5.51 -6.79
C PHE A 68 6.71 -6.31 -6.15
N SER A 69 6.91 -7.54 -6.61
CA SER A 69 8.05 -8.39 -6.25
C SER A 69 8.78 -8.81 -7.52
N ILE A 70 10.08 -8.53 -7.60
CA ILE A 70 10.95 -9.17 -8.58
C ILE A 70 11.22 -10.59 -8.07
N SER A 71 11.07 -11.58 -8.94
CA SER A 71 11.05 -13.02 -8.64
C SER A 71 12.35 -13.63 -8.10
N HIS A 72 13.19 -12.88 -7.37
CA HIS A 72 14.50 -13.37 -6.92
C HIS A 72 14.86 -13.07 -5.45
N ASP A 73 14.06 -12.32 -4.69
CA ASP A 73 14.30 -12.16 -3.25
C ASP A 73 13.01 -12.35 -2.44
N LEU A 74 13.06 -13.23 -1.44
CA LEU A 74 11.93 -13.68 -0.64
C LEU A 74 11.49 -12.68 0.44
N THR A 75 12.09 -11.47 0.48
CA THR A 75 11.72 -10.41 1.41
C THR A 75 10.77 -9.41 0.73
N PRO A 76 9.51 -9.29 1.16
CA PRO A 76 8.57 -8.32 0.61
C PRO A 76 8.95 -6.91 1.09
N ASN A 77 9.94 -6.31 0.46
CA ASN A 77 10.23 -4.89 0.63
C ASN A 77 9.19 -4.11 -0.19
N LEU A 78 8.48 -3.16 0.42
CA LEU A 78 7.85 -2.09 -0.37
C LEU A 78 8.98 -1.41 -1.15
N THR A 79 9.09 -1.64 -2.46
CA THR A 79 10.23 -1.08 -3.21
C THR A 79 10.01 0.38 -3.59
N ASP A 80 8.76 0.83 -3.78
CA ASP A 80 8.52 2.15 -4.39
C ASP A 80 7.32 2.91 -3.77
N VAL A 81 7.64 4.05 -3.16
CA VAL A 81 6.69 5.12 -2.80
C VAL A 81 6.99 6.32 -3.69
N THR A 82 6.06 6.71 -4.56
CA THR A 82 6.22 7.90 -5.40
C THR A 82 5.53 9.08 -4.72
N ILE A 83 6.24 10.19 -4.57
CA ILE A 83 5.67 11.45 -4.06
C ILE A 83 5.52 12.40 -5.24
N PHE A 84 4.31 12.90 -5.46
CA PHE A 84 4.04 13.90 -6.49
C PHE A 84 4.35 15.30 -5.93
N PRO A 85 4.92 16.22 -6.75
CA PRO A 85 5.20 17.60 -6.35
C PRO A 85 3.93 18.43 -6.11
#